data_AF-A0A950H5D2-F1
#
_entry.id   AF-A0A950H5D2-F1
#
_cell.length_a   1.000
_cell.length_b   1.000
_cell.length_c   1.000
_cell.angle_alpha   90.00
_cell.angle_beta   90.00
_cell.angle_gamma   90.00
#
_symmetry.space_group_name_H-M   'P 1'
#
loop_
_entity.id
_entity.type
_entity.pdbx_description
1 polymer ?
#
loop_
_entity_poly.entity_id
_entity_poly.type
_entity_poly.pdbx_seq_one_letter_code
_entity_poly.pdbx_strand_id
1 'polypeptide(L)'
;MSILFLMGACCDVAVNEHLSVRWGLLVPALIVFLVGLLDDLITLRPWHKIVVEIVAALLAYSWGIHIHGLLWYPVPHYVELPLTVAWLVGCTNAFNLIDGLDGLAAGVGLIATFATLFAGFLQGDAGLVTATAPLAGALVGFLIFNFNPASIFLGDGGSLWVGFMLACYGVIWSEKSVTAASITAPMMALSIPLIDTTLSIARRFLRRQPIFRADRGHIHHRLVDRGLSPRRAVLLLYCAGGIGATFSIVQGAAPASTHGLLTVLFCGLVWAGIRYLGYREFALAANLLRQNTLRSMLQSNYSLQAYGESLKAAQTIEECWRLVRAVAREFGFTYVGLRLAGHKYEEQLSSTANADWVLQI
;
A
#
# COMPACT_ATOMS: atom_id res chain seq x y z
N MET A 1 -53.75 15.68 7.68
CA MET A 1 -53.40 14.27 7.40
C MET A 1 -52.51 14.19 6.15
N SER A 2 -51.37 14.90 6.14
CA SER A 2 -50.59 15.09 4.89
C SER A 2 -49.08 15.25 5.09
N ILE A 3 -48.58 15.53 6.31
CA ILE A 3 -47.13 15.63 6.58
C ILE A 3 -46.56 14.29 7.09
N LEU A 4 -47.33 13.54 7.89
CA LEU A 4 -46.94 12.19 8.36
C LEU A 4 -46.89 11.13 7.25
N PHE A 5 -47.71 11.26 6.20
CA PHE A 5 -47.73 10.32 5.08
C PHE A 5 -46.54 10.54 4.12
N LEU A 6 -46.08 11.79 3.98
CA LEU A 6 -44.88 12.14 3.22
C LEU A 6 -43.59 11.75 3.97
N MET A 7 -43.56 11.89 5.29
CA MET A 7 -42.45 11.36 6.10
C MET A 7 -42.44 9.82 6.10
N GLY A 8 -43.60 9.16 6.15
CA GLY A 8 -43.71 7.70 6.03
C GLY A 8 -43.25 7.18 4.67
N ALA A 9 -43.67 7.79 3.56
CA ALA A 9 -43.26 7.38 2.22
C ALA A 9 -41.79 7.68 1.90
N CYS A 10 -41.23 8.79 2.42
CA CYS A 10 -39.81 9.10 2.26
C CYS A 10 -38.92 8.18 3.14
N CYS A 11 -39.42 7.82 4.33
CA CYS A 11 -38.78 6.82 5.18
C CYS A 11 -38.87 5.42 4.56
N ASP A 12 -40.00 5.02 3.97
CA ASP A 12 -40.16 3.72 3.28
C ASP A 12 -39.33 3.62 1.99
N VAL A 13 -39.14 4.71 1.24
CA VAL A 13 -38.28 4.74 0.04
C VAL A 13 -36.80 4.73 0.44
N ALA A 14 -36.39 5.53 1.43
CA ALA A 14 -35.01 5.51 1.93
C ALA A 14 -34.67 4.17 2.62
N VAL A 15 -35.62 3.58 3.36
CA VAL A 15 -35.47 2.25 3.97
C VAL A 15 -35.40 1.17 2.89
N ASN A 16 -36.18 1.25 1.80
CA ASN A 16 -36.10 0.30 0.68
C ASN A 16 -34.80 0.43 -0.14
N GLU A 17 -34.34 1.64 -0.46
CA GLU A 17 -33.05 1.83 -1.14
C GLU A 17 -31.90 1.33 -0.26
N HIS A 18 -31.90 1.67 1.04
CA HIS A 18 -30.89 1.18 1.98
C HIS A 18 -30.98 -0.33 2.26
N LEU A 19 -32.15 -0.96 2.18
CA LEU A 19 -32.31 -2.42 2.28
C LEU A 19 -31.79 -3.12 1.01
N SER A 20 -31.96 -2.54 -0.17
CA SER A 20 -31.52 -3.12 -1.45
C SER A 20 -30.00 -3.24 -1.54
N VAL A 21 -29.25 -2.23 -1.11
CA VAL A 21 -27.76 -2.26 -1.06
C VAL A 21 -27.26 -3.30 -0.04
N ARG A 22 -27.95 -3.46 1.10
CA ARG A 22 -27.57 -4.42 2.18
C ARG A 22 -27.62 -5.87 1.71
N TRP A 23 -28.70 -6.27 1.04
CA TRP A 23 -28.80 -7.61 0.45
C TRP A 23 -27.89 -7.76 -0.76
N GLY A 24 -27.70 -6.68 -1.52
CA GLY A 24 -26.80 -6.60 -2.66
C GLY A 24 -25.35 -6.95 -2.33
N LEU A 25 -24.88 -6.60 -1.14
CA LEU A 25 -23.50 -6.87 -0.69
C LEU A 25 -23.25 -8.32 -0.27
N LEU A 26 -24.29 -9.09 0.11
CA LEU A 26 -24.09 -10.47 0.56
C LEU A 26 -23.55 -11.38 -0.54
N VAL A 27 -23.99 -11.18 -1.78
CA VAL A 27 -23.55 -11.96 -2.94
C VAL A 27 -22.05 -11.76 -3.23
N PRO A 28 -21.53 -10.54 -3.44
CA PRO A 28 -20.10 -10.32 -3.64
C PRO A 28 -19.29 -10.71 -2.41
N ALA A 29 -19.80 -10.49 -1.18
CA ALA A 29 -19.15 -10.97 0.04
C ALA A 29 -18.97 -12.50 0.03
N LEU A 30 -20.03 -13.23 -0.31
CA LEU A 30 -20.03 -14.68 -0.35
C LEU A 30 -19.05 -15.19 -1.43
N ILE A 31 -18.99 -14.55 -2.59
CA ILE A 31 -18.02 -14.88 -3.65
C ILE A 31 -16.59 -14.75 -3.12
N VAL A 32 -16.26 -13.66 -2.43
CA VAL A 32 -14.93 -13.44 -1.84
C VAL A 32 -14.61 -14.47 -0.75
N PHE A 33 -15.58 -14.77 0.12
CA PHE A 33 -15.41 -15.80 1.14
C PHE A 33 -15.17 -17.19 0.51
N LEU A 34 -15.94 -17.55 -0.51
CA LEU A 34 -15.83 -18.85 -1.17
C LEU A 34 -14.51 -19.02 -1.92
N VAL A 35 -13.97 -17.98 -2.57
CA VAL A 35 -12.65 -18.08 -3.22
C VAL A 35 -11.53 -18.21 -2.19
N GLY A 36 -11.63 -17.52 -1.05
CA GLY A 36 -10.68 -17.69 0.05
C GLY A 36 -10.76 -19.07 0.68
N LEU A 37 -11.97 -19.56 0.94
CA LEU A 37 -12.18 -20.93 1.43
C LEU A 37 -11.65 -21.98 0.44
N LEU A 38 -11.83 -21.75 -0.86
CA LEU A 38 -11.27 -22.63 -1.88
C LEU A 38 -9.75 -22.58 -1.88
N ASP A 39 -9.14 -21.42 -1.67
CA ASP A 39 -7.69 -21.28 -1.53
C ASP A 39 -7.14 -22.06 -0.33
N ASP A 40 -7.83 -22.00 0.80
CA ASP A 40 -7.49 -22.76 2.01
C ASP A 40 -7.55 -24.29 1.76
N LEU A 41 -8.43 -24.75 0.88
CA LEU A 41 -8.62 -26.17 0.59
C LEU A 41 -7.68 -26.73 -0.49
N ILE A 42 -7.43 -25.98 -1.57
CA ILE A 42 -6.71 -26.50 -2.75
C ILE A 42 -5.53 -25.64 -3.23
N THR A 43 -5.22 -24.53 -2.55
CA THR A 43 -4.14 -23.58 -2.88
C THR A 43 -4.19 -23.10 -4.34
N LEU A 44 -4.91 -22.01 -4.57
CA LEU A 44 -5.06 -21.37 -5.86
C LEU A 44 -3.82 -20.54 -6.22
N ARG A 45 -3.63 -20.32 -7.52
CA ARG A 45 -2.66 -19.31 -7.98
C ARG A 45 -3.18 -17.90 -7.64
N PRO A 46 -2.33 -16.95 -7.23
CA PRO A 46 -2.75 -15.61 -6.81
C PRO A 46 -3.63 -14.86 -7.83
N TRP A 47 -3.38 -15.06 -9.13
CA TRP A 47 -4.15 -14.39 -10.17
C TRP A 47 -5.61 -14.87 -10.25
N HIS A 48 -5.92 -16.12 -9.88
CA HIS A 48 -7.31 -16.59 -9.84
C HIS A 48 -8.09 -15.86 -8.76
N LYS A 49 -7.47 -15.63 -7.59
CA LYS A 49 -8.08 -14.86 -6.49
C LYS A 49 -8.40 -13.44 -6.94
N ILE A 50 -7.42 -12.76 -7.54
CA ILE A 50 -7.59 -11.39 -8.05
C ILE A 50 -8.72 -11.31 -9.09
N VAL A 51 -8.84 -12.28 -10.01
CA VAL A 51 -9.94 -12.27 -11.00
C VAL A 51 -11.30 -12.38 -10.32
N VAL A 52 -11.45 -13.27 -9.33
CA VAL A 52 -12.72 -13.44 -8.60
C VAL A 52 -13.03 -12.20 -7.74
N GLU A 53 -12.02 -11.62 -7.09
CA GLU A 53 -12.15 -10.38 -6.32
C GLU A 53 -12.57 -9.20 -7.21
N ILE A 54 -12.03 -9.10 -8.44
CA ILE A 54 -12.48 -8.08 -9.42
C ILE A 54 -13.95 -8.30 -9.78
N VAL A 55 -14.37 -9.54 -10.03
CA VAL A 55 -15.79 -9.84 -10.31
C VAL A 55 -16.67 -9.44 -9.13
N ALA A 56 -16.28 -9.80 -7.90
CA ALA A 56 -17.01 -9.39 -6.69
C ALA A 56 -17.05 -7.86 -6.52
N ALA A 57 -15.94 -7.16 -6.82
CA ALA A 57 -15.87 -5.70 -6.76
C ALA A 57 -16.75 -5.02 -7.82
N LEU A 58 -16.81 -5.56 -9.04
CA LEU A 58 -17.71 -5.08 -10.10
C LEU A 58 -19.19 -5.29 -9.72
N LEU A 59 -19.51 -6.42 -9.10
CA LEU A 59 -20.85 -6.67 -8.56
C LEU A 59 -21.16 -5.65 -7.47
N ALA A 60 -20.30 -5.48 -6.45
CA ALA A 60 -20.50 -4.48 -5.41
C ALA A 60 -20.68 -3.06 -5.99
N TYR A 61 -19.90 -2.69 -7.02
CA TYR A 61 -20.09 -1.43 -7.74
C TYR A 61 -21.48 -1.34 -8.39
N SER A 62 -21.95 -2.39 -9.07
CA SER A 62 -23.30 -2.39 -9.66
C SER A 62 -24.44 -2.28 -8.62
N TRP A 63 -24.15 -2.61 -7.37
CA TRP A 63 -25.06 -2.48 -6.22
C TRP A 63 -24.91 -1.15 -5.47
N GLY A 64 -24.23 -0.17 -6.05
CA GLY A 64 -24.17 1.20 -5.52
C GLY A 64 -22.93 1.54 -4.71
N ILE A 65 -21.92 0.65 -4.63
CA ILE A 65 -20.66 1.00 -3.97
C ILE A 65 -19.82 1.84 -4.92
N HIS A 66 -19.74 3.15 -4.66
CA HIS A 66 -19.03 4.08 -5.54
C HIS A 66 -18.13 5.05 -4.77
N ILE A 67 -16.87 5.15 -5.21
CA ILE A 67 -15.97 6.21 -4.73
C ILE A 67 -16.11 7.41 -5.65
N HIS A 68 -16.82 8.45 -5.20
CA HIS A 68 -17.01 9.69 -5.97
C HIS A 68 -15.93 10.75 -5.75
N GLY A 69 -15.03 10.56 -4.78
CA GLY A 69 -13.95 11.50 -4.54
C GLY A 69 -12.78 10.94 -3.73
N LEU A 70 -11.64 11.62 -3.88
CA LEU A 70 -10.38 11.26 -3.26
C LEU A 70 -9.71 12.52 -2.73
N LEU A 71 -9.27 12.50 -1.47
CA LEU A 71 -8.66 13.65 -0.81
C LEU A 71 -9.52 14.91 -1.05
N TRP A 72 -10.79 14.89 -0.61
CA TRP A 72 -11.74 16.02 -0.69
C TRP A 72 -11.98 16.61 -2.10
N TYR A 73 -11.46 15.99 -3.16
CA TYR A 73 -11.73 16.36 -4.54
C TYR A 73 -12.61 15.31 -5.22
N PRO A 74 -13.65 15.71 -5.96
CA PRO A 74 -14.43 14.78 -6.76
C PRO A 74 -13.54 14.17 -7.84
N VAL A 75 -13.74 12.87 -8.10
CA VAL A 75 -13.04 12.19 -9.20
C VAL A 75 -13.89 12.22 -10.47
N PRO A 76 -13.28 12.26 -11.67
CA PRO A 76 -14.04 12.11 -12.91
C PRO A 76 -14.75 10.77 -12.98
N HIS A 77 -15.94 10.71 -13.59
CA HIS A 77 -16.77 9.50 -13.66
C HIS A 77 -16.03 8.27 -14.24
N TYR A 78 -15.16 8.46 -15.23
CA TYR A 78 -14.35 7.38 -15.82
C TYR A 78 -13.28 6.82 -14.87
N VAL A 79 -12.98 7.52 -13.76
CA VAL A 79 -12.04 7.09 -12.71
C VAL A 79 -12.77 6.38 -11.56
N GLU A 80 -14.06 6.65 -11.34
CA GLU A 80 -14.83 6.08 -10.21
C GLU A 80 -14.80 4.55 -10.20
N LEU A 81 -15.08 3.92 -11.34
CA LEU A 81 -15.07 2.45 -11.48
C LEU A 81 -13.69 1.85 -11.19
N PRO A 82 -12.60 2.21 -11.91
CA PRO A 82 -11.29 1.62 -11.64
C PRO A 82 -10.79 1.94 -10.23
N LEU A 83 -11.09 3.13 -9.70
CA LEU A 83 -10.73 3.50 -8.33
C LEU A 83 -11.45 2.63 -7.30
N THR A 84 -12.76 2.42 -7.47
CA THR A 84 -13.56 1.60 -6.55
C THR A 84 -13.12 0.14 -6.60
N VAL A 85 -12.92 -0.42 -7.79
CA VAL A 85 -12.42 -1.79 -7.94
C VAL A 85 -11.03 -1.93 -7.32
N ALA A 86 -10.11 -1.00 -7.59
CA ALA A 86 -8.78 -1.02 -6.99
C ALA A 86 -8.81 -0.88 -5.46
N TRP A 87 -9.73 -0.08 -4.92
CA TRP A 87 -9.94 0.05 -3.48
C TRP A 87 -10.44 -1.26 -2.86
N LEU A 88 -11.51 -1.85 -3.40
CA LEU A 88 -12.10 -3.08 -2.87
C LEU A 88 -11.10 -4.24 -2.92
N VAL A 89 -10.49 -4.48 -4.09
CA VAL A 89 -9.49 -5.55 -4.28
C VAL A 89 -8.24 -5.28 -3.44
N GLY A 90 -7.79 -4.02 -3.38
CA GLY A 90 -6.63 -3.61 -2.61
C GLY A 90 -6.80 -3.83 -1.11
N CYS A 91 -7.91 -3.40 -0.53
CA CYS A 91 -8.23 -3.65 0.88
C CYS A 91 -8.38 -5.15 1.19
N THR A 92 -9.03 -5.89 0.30
CA THR A 92 -9.21 -7.36 0.42
C THR A 92 -7.85 -8.07 0.55
N ASN A 93 -6.93 -7.80 -0.40
CA ASN A 93 -5.58 -8.37 -0.35
C ASN A 93 -4.75 -7.82 0.81
N ALA A 94 -4.95 -6.56 1.18
CA ALA A 94 -4.20 -5.95 2.28
C ALA A 94 -4.51 -6.63 3.62
N PHE A 95 -5.74 -7.06 3.85
CA PHE A 95 -6.10 -7.86 5.03
C PHE A 95 -5.51 -9.26 5.00
N ASN A 96 -5.57 -9.94 3.85
CA ASN A 96 -4.95 -11.24 3.67
C ASN A 96 -3.43 -11.21 3.94
N LEU A 97 -2.74 -10.16 3.49
CA LEU A 97 -1.29 -10.01 3.71
C LEU A 97 -0.89 -9.76 5.17
N ILE A 98 -1.75 -9.15 6.00
CA ILE A 98 -1.45 -8.92 7.41
C ILE A 98 -1.85 -10.08 8.33
N ASP A 99 -2.54 -11.11 7.80
CA ASP A 99 -2.93 -12.31 8.56
C ASP A 99 -1.76 -13.28 8.79
N GLY A 100 -0.64 -12.76 9.27
CA GLY A 100 0.61 -13.50 9.50
C GLY A 100 0.89 -13.82 10.97
N LEU A 101 0.11 -13.28 11.91
CA LEU A 101 0.23 -13.52 13.35
C LEU A 101 -1.15 -13.70 13.99
N ASP A 102 -1.25 -14.61 14.95
CA ASP A 102 -2.44 -14.83 15.79
C ASP A 102 -3.05 -13.51 16.32
N GLY A 103 -4.32 -13.27 15.99
CA GLY A 103 -5.08 -12.10 16.40
C GLY A 103 -4.89 -10.88 15.49
N LEU A 104 -3.82 -10.79 14.69
CA LEU A 104 -3.45 -9.54 14.02
C LEU A 104 -4.54 -9.00 13.08
N ALA A 105 -4.91 -9.78 12.07
CA ALA A 105 -5.89 -9.34 11.07
C ALA A 105 -7.27 -9.12 11.70
N ALA A 106 -7.72 -10.06 12.55
CA ALA A 106 -9.01 -9.98 13.23
C ALA A 106 -9.10 -8.77 14.17
N GLY A 107 -8.07 -8.47 14.96
CA GLY A 107 -8.08 -7.34 15.88
C GLY A 107 -7.94 -5.99 15.20
N VAL A 108 -7.09 -5.87 14.17
CA VAL A 108 -7.02 -4.64 13.36
C VAL A 108 -8.34 -4.43 12.60
N GLY A 109 -8.93 -5.50 12.07
CA GLY A 109 -10.27 -5.47 11.47
C GLY A 109 -11.35 -5.06 12.45
N LEU A 110 -11.28 -5.53 13.70
CA LEU A 110 -12.23 -5.17 14.75
C LEU A 110 -12.13 -3.68 15.12
N ILE A 111 -10.92 -3.14 15.23
CA ILE A 111 -10.69 -1.71 15.48
C ILE A 111 -11.28 -0.86 14.35
N ALA A 112 -11.03 -1.23 13.09
CA ALA A 112 -11.60 -0.53 11.94
C ALA A 112 -13.13 -0.65 11.91
N THR A 113 -13.67 -1.84 12.19
CA THR A 113 -15.12 -2.08 12.25
C THR A 113 -15.77 -1.22 13.33
N PHE A 114 -15.18 -1.14 14.52
CA PHE A 114 -15.68 -0.27 15.58
C PHE A 114 -15.59 1.21 15.22
N ALA A 115 -14.55 1.63 14.50
CA ALA A 115 -14.45 3.01 14.01
C ALA A 115 -15.60 3.35 13.07
N THR A 116 -15.89 2.48 12.10
CA THR A 116 -16.99 2.65 11.16
C THR A 116 -18.36 2.58 11.85
N LEU A 117 -18.54 1.63 12.78
CA LEU A 117 -19.77 1.50 13.57
C LEU A 117 -20.03 2.77 14.40
N PHE A 118 -19.01 3.27 15.09
CA PHE A 118 -19.09 4.50 15.87
C PHE A 118 -19.39 5.72 15.00
N ALA A 119 -18.75 5.81 13.83
CA ALA A 119 -19.04 6.86 12.86
C ALA A 119 -20.51 6.81 12.37
N GLY A 120 -21.07 5.61 12.18
CA GLY A 120 -22.48 5.42 11.88
C GLY A 120 -23.40 5.97 12.98
N PHE A 121 -23.08 5.71 14.25
CA PHE A 121 -23.81 6.31 15.38
C PHE A 121 -23.72 7.84 15.41
N LEU A 122 -22.53 8.42 15.17
CA LEU A 122 -22.34 9.87 15.16
C LEU A 122 -23.12 10.56 14.04
N GLN A 123 -23.26 9.91 12.88
CA GLN A 123 -23.99 10.44 11.72
C GLN A 123 -25.50 10.13 11.77
N GLY A 124 -25.96 9.32 12.74
CA GLY A 124 -27.33 8.82 12.76
C GLY A 124 -27.64 7.85 11.60
N ASP A 125 -26.62 7.24 11.00
CA ASP A 125 -26.78 6.31 9.89
C ASP A 125 -27.08 4.89 10.40
N ALA A 126 -28.38 4.62 10.60
CA ALA A 126 -28.85 3.31 11.00
C ALA A 126 -28.49 2.21 9.99
N GLY A 127 -28.29 2.55 8.71
CA GLY A 127 -27.86 1.59 7.69
C GLY A 127 -26.43 1.13 7.89
N LEU A 128 -25.51 2.07 8.08
CA LEU A 128 -24.11 1.75 8.37
C LEU A 128 -23.97 0.99 9.68
N VAL A 129 -24.72 1.37 10.72
CA VAL A 129 -24.73 0.69 12.03
C VAL A 129 -25.20 -0.76 11.91
N THR A 130 -26.34 -0.99 11.25
CA THR A 130 -26.91 -2.34 11.11
C THR A 130 -26.09 -3.25 10.20
N ALA A 131 -25.38 -2.70 9.21
CA ALA A 131 -24.46 -3.45 8.36
C ALA A 131 -23.15 -3.82 9.08
N THR A 132 -22.60 -2.92 9.91
CA THR A 132 -21.29 -3.12 10.56
C THR A 132 -21.36 -3.87 11.88
N ALA A 133 -22.46 -3.77 12.64
CA ALA A 133 -22.60 -4.41 13.95
C ALA A 133 -22.46 -5.95 13.92
N PRO A 134 -23.00 -6.69 12.93
CA PRO A 134 -22.79 -8.13 12.83
C PRO A 134 -21.32 -8.51 12.63
N LEU A 135 -20.58 -7.74 11.82
CA LEU A 135 -19.15 -7.94 11.62
C LEU A 135 -18.37 -7.72 12.92
N ALA A 136 -18.70 -6.67 13.67
CA ALA A 136 -18.07 -6.41 14.97
C ALA A 136 -18.31 -7.58 15.95
N GLY A 137 -19.55 -8.07 16.03
CA GLY A 137 -19.90 -9.22 16.87
C GLY A 137 -19.15 -10.50 16.47
N ALA A 138 -19.09 -10.79 15.17
CA ALA A 138 -18.37 -11.94 14.63
C ALA A 138 -16.87 -11.86 14.93
N LEU A 139 -16.24 -10.69 14.72
CA LEU A 139 -14.82 -10.48 15.00
C LEU A 139 -14.51 -10.55 16.50
N VAL A 140 -15.37 -10.02 17.38
CA VAL A 140 -15.22 -10.20 18.84
C VAL A 140 -15.26 -11.68 19.21
N GLY A 141 -16.27 -12.40 18.73
CA GLY A 141 -16.42 -13.84 19.01
C GLY A 141 -15.25 -14.66 18.49
N PHE A 142 -14.78 -14.37 17.27
CA PHE A 142 -13.64 -15.04 16.66
C PHE A 142 -12.32 -14.73 17.39
N LEU A 143 -12.10 -13.46 17.76
CA LEU A 143 -10.85 -13.01 18.38
C LEU A 143 -10.59 -13.68 19.74
N ILE A 144 -11.64 -14.07 20.47
CA ILE A 144 -11.50 -14.87 21.71
C ILE A 144 -10.69 -16.16 21.46
N PHE A 145 -10.92 -16.79 20.31
CA PHE A 145 -10.27 -18.06 19.94
C PHE A 145 -8.99 -17.85 19.11
N ASN A 146 -8.86 -16.71 18.43
CA ASN A 146 -7.73 -16.40 17.57
C ASN A 146 -6.63 -15.59 18.28
N PHE A 147 -6.90 -15.01 19.45
CA PHE A 147 -5.88 -14.27 20.21
C PHE A 147 -4.74 -15.20 20.66
N ASN A 148 -3.51 -14.71 20.57
CA ASN A 148 -2.33 -15.56 20.78
C ASN A 148 -2.29 -16.18 22.19
N PRO A 149 -2.17 -17.52 22.33
CA PRO A 149 -1.95 -18.50 21.26
C PRO A 149 -3.28 -18.94 20.61
N ALA A 150 -3.35 -18.87 19.27
CA ALA A 150 -4.58 -19.14 18.54
C ALA A 150 -5.00 -20.62 18.63
N SER A 151 -6.31 -20.86 18.81
CA SER A 151 -6.96 -22.17 18.72
C SER A 151 -7.61 -22.41 17.34
N ILE A 152 -7.98 -21.33 16.65
CA ILE A 152 -8.48 -21.35 15.27
C ILE A 152 -7.79 -20.25 14.46
N PHE A 153 -7.50 -20.55 13.19
CA PHE A 153 -6.92 -19.60 12.24
C PHE A 153 -8.03 -18.94 11.40
N LEU A 154 -7.76 -17.72 10.93
CA LEU A 154 -8.72 -16.96 10.14
C LEU A 154 -8.78 -17.47 8.69
N GLY A 155 -7.62 -17.86 8.15
CA GLY A 155 -7.48 -18.39 6.80
C GLY A 155 -7.71 -17.34 5.72
N ASP A 156 -7.55 -17.74 4.46
CA ASP A 156 -7.83 -16.90 3.31
C ASP A 156 -9.34 -16.60 3.20
N GLY A 157 -10.20 -17.56 3.55
CA GLY A 157 -11.65 -17.35 3.58
C GLY A 157 -12.07 -16.18 4.47
N GLY A 158 -11.56 -16.13 5.71
CA GLY A 158 -11.89 -15.07 6.66
C GLY A 158 -11.20 -13.75 6.34
N SER A 159 -9.90 -13.77 6.02
CA SER A 159 -9.11 -12.55 5.83
C SER A 159 -9.54 -11.75 4.60
N LEU A 160 -9.81 -12.42 3.47
CA LEU A 160 -10.32 -11.76 2.27
C LEU A 160 -11.73 -11.17 2.52
N TRP A 161 -12.61 -11.95 3.16
CA TRP A 161 -13.97 -11.50 3.46
C TRP A 161 -14.01 -10.26 4.38
N VAL A 162 -13.21 -10.26 5.46
CA VAL A 162 -13.10 -9.10 6.37
C VAL A 162 -12.60 -7.87 5.63
N GLY A 163 -11.55 -8.01 4.82
CA GLY A 163 -11.00 -6.91 4.04
C GLY A 163 -12.00 -6.33 3.03
N PHE A 164 -12.73 -7.19 2.33
CA PHE A 164 -13.75 -6.78 1.36
C PHE A 164 -14.94 -6.06 2.01
N MET A 165 -15.44 -6.58 3.14
CA MET A 165 -16.54 -5.96 3.89
C MET A 165 -16.16 -4.58 4.45
N LEU A 166 -14.99 -4.46 5.07
CA LEU A 166 -14.49 -3.17 5.55
C LEU A 166 -14.26 -2.17 4.43
N ALA A 167 -13.82 -2.63 3.26
CA ALA A 167 -13.70 -1.77 2.08
C ALA A 167 -15.05 -1.22 1.64
N CYS A 168 -16.08 -2.08 1.55
CA CYS A 168 -17.46 -1.69 1.20
C CYS A 168 -18.06 -0.73 2.25
N TYR A 169 -17.96 -1.06 3.54
CA TYR A 169 -18.47 -0.20 4.61
C TYR A 169 -17.74 1.14 4.69
N GLY A 170 -16.44 1.16 4.36
CA GLY A 170 -15.69 2.40 4.20
C GLY A 170 -16.26 3.31 3.11
N VAL A 171 -16.64 2.75 1.95
CA VAL A 171 -17.27 3.53 0.87
C VAL A 171 -18.62 4.07 1.32
N ILE A 172 -19.50 3.24 1.89
CA ILE A 172 -20.82 3.66 2.41
C ILE A 172 -20.66 4.77 3.44
N TRP A 173 -19.68 4.66 4.34
CA TRP A 173 -19.37 5.71 5.29
C TRP A 173 -18.97 7.03 4.60
N SER A 174 -18.13 6.96 3.57
CA SER A 174 -17.61 8.16 2.89
C SER A 174 -18.69 8.98 2.15
N GLU A 175 -19.76 8.33 1.67
CA GLU A 175 -20.86 8.98 0.94
C GLU A 175 -21.68 9.94 1.83
N LYS A 176 -21.85 9.61 3.11
CA LYS A 176 -22.71 10.36 4.05
C LYS A 176 -21.98 11.46 4.81
N SER A 177 -20.65 11.55 4.69
CA SER A 177 -19.85 12.57 5.37
C SER A 177 -20.05 13.98 4.80
N VAL A 178 -19.97 15.01 5.65
CA VAL A 178 -20.27 16.44 5.34
C VAL A 178 -19.42 17.00 4.19
N THR A 179 -18.25 16.43 3.95
CA THR A 179 -17.47 16.58 2.71
C THR A 179 -17.77 15.38 1.82
N ALA A 180 -18.90 15.43 1.11
CA ALA A 180 -19.40 14.34 0.30
C ALA A 180 -18.26 13.63 -0.48
N ALA A 181 -18.10 12.34 -0.19
CA ALA A 181 -17.24 11.39 -0.90
C ALA A 181 -15.72 11.58 -0.80
N SER A 182 -15.13 11.59 0.41
CA SER A 182 -13.69 11.36 0.55
C SER A 182 -13.41 10.05 1.27
N ILE A 183 -12.79 9.08 0.58
CA ILE A 183 -12.40 7.77 1.15
C ILE A 183 -11.28 7.88 2.22
N THR A 184 -10.78 9.09 2.48
CA THR A 184 -9.67 9.38 3.42
C THR A 184 -9.92 8.87 4.83
N ALA A 185 -11.13 9.05 5.39
CA ALA A 185 -11.41 8.57 6.74
C ALA A 185 -11.31 7.04 6.81
N PRO A 186 -12.00 6.25 5.96
CA PRO A 186 -11.77 4.80 5.86
C PRO A 186 -10.30 4.40 5.68
N MET A 187 -9.52 5.14 4.89
CA MET A 187 -8.07 4.87 4.74
C MET A 187 -7.31 4.98 6.06
N MET A 188 -7.65 5.92 6.93
CA MET A 188 -7.02 6.08 8.24
C MET A 188 -7.38 4.92 9.19
N ALA A 189 -8.64 4.47 9.17
CA ALA A 189 -9.07 3.31 9.96
C ALA A 189 -8.40 2.00 9.50
N LEU A 190 -8.23 1.83 8.18
CA LEU A 190 -7.58 0.68 7.55
C LEU A 190 -6.07 0.88 7.35
N SER A 191 -5.46 1.81 8.08
CA SER A 191 -4.11 2.25 7.80
C SER A 191 -3.05 1.15 7.96
N ILE A 192 -3.16 0.28 8.96
CA ILE A 192 -2.19 -0.81 9.17
C ILE A 192 -2.07 -1.74 7.94
N PRO A 193 -3.15 -2.36 7.43
CA PRO A 193 -3.08 -3.21 6.24
C PRO A 193 -2.66 -2.44 4.99
N LEU A 194 -3.18 -1.21 4.81
CA LEU A 194 -2.85 -0.39 3.63
C LEU A 194 -1.37 0.02 3.61
N ILE A 195 -0.82 0.45 4.75
CA ILE A 195 0.59 0.82 4.87
C ILE A 195 1.48 -0.41 4.68
N ASP A 196 1.15 -1.54 5.32
CA ASP A 196 1.96 -2.75 5.17
C ASP A 196 2.05 -3.23 3.72
N THR A 197 0.92 -3.22 3.02
CA THR A 197 0.83 -3.56 1.59
C THR A 197 1.61 -2.57 0.73
N THR A 198 1.42 -1.27 0.96
CA THR A 198 2.13 -0.21 0.22
C THR A 198 3.64 -0.30 0.42
N LEU A 199 4.09 -0.54 1.65
CA LEU A 199 5.51 -0.73 1.96
C LEU A 199 6.06 -1.99 1.29
N SER A 200 5.29 -3.09 1.26
CA SER A 200 5.69 -4.31 0.56
C SER A 200 5.90 -4.08 -0.93
N ILE A 201 4.93 -3.44 -1.59
CA ILE A 201 5.03 -3.08 -3.02
C ILE A 201 6.23 -2.16 -3.26
N ALA A 202 6.38 -1.10 -2.46
CA ALA A 202 7.48 -0.14 -2.61
C ALA A 202 8.87 -0.81 -2.42
N ARG A 203 9.04 -1.68 -1.42
CA ARG A 203 10.28 -2.43 -1.22
C ARG A 203 10.59 -3.38 -2.37
N ARG A 204 9.59 -4.09 -2.88
CA ARG A 204 9.74 -5.01 -4.02
C ARG A 204 10.12 -4.26 -5.29
N PHE A 205 9.50 -3.11 -5.53
CA PHE A 205 9.82 -2.22 -6.63
C PHE A 205 11.28 -1.72 -6.56
N LEU A 206 11.72 -1.24 -5.40
CA LEU A 206 13.11 -0.77 -5.19
C LEU A 206 14.15 -1.89 -5.40
N ARG A 207 13.78 -3.15 -5.13
CA ARG A 207 14.64 -4.32 -5.32
C ARG A 207 14.50 -4.99 -6.70
N ARG A 208 13.65 -4.46 -7.59
CA ARG A 208 13.28 -5.09 -8.88
C ARG A 208 12.82 -6.55 -8.74
N GLN A 209 12.13 -6.86 -7.64
CA GLN A 209 11.57 -8.19 -7.39
C GLN A 209 10.12 -8.25 -7.87
N PRO A 210 9.63 -9.45 -8.29
CA PRO A 210 8.23 -9.61 -8.68
C PRO A 210 7.29 -9.20 -7.53
N ILE A 211 6.26 -8.42 -7.86
CA ILE A 211 5.29 -7.90 -6.88
C ILE A 211 4.51 -9.03 -6.20
N PHE A 212 4.42 -10.23 -6.77
CA PHE A 212 3.65 -11.34 -6.20
C PHE A 212 4.49 -12.41 -5.48
N ARG A 213 5.79 -12.16 -5.27
CA ARG A 213 6.65 -13.11 -4.54
C ARG A 213 6.43 -12.98 -3.03
N ALA A 214 6.39 -14.11 -2.31
CA ALA A 214 6.32 -14.10 -0.85
C ALA A 214 7.48 -13.27 -0.23
N ASP A 215 7.17 -12.43 0.76
CA ASP A 215 8.12 -11.54 1.45
C ASP A 215 7.99 -11.70 2.96
N ARG A 216 9.11 -11.66 3.68
CA ARG A 216 9.13 -11.58 5.17
C ARG A 216 9.31 -10.15 5.66
N GLY A 217 9.20 -9.16 4.78
CA GLY A 217 9.40 -7.75 5.09
C GLY A 217 8.19 -7.03 5.71
N HIS A 218 7.07 -7.73 5.95
CA HIS A 218 5.87 -7.15 6.55
C HIS A 218 6.16 -6.54 7.93
N ILE A 219 5.39 -5.52 8.32
CA ILE A 219 5.61 -4.73 9.54
C ILE A 219 5.68 -5.64 10.77
N HIS A 220 4.80 -6.64 10.86
CA HIS A 220 4.76 -7.57 11.99
C HIS A 220 6.03 -8.40 12.10
N HIS A 221 6.59 -8.90 10.99
CA HIS A 221 7.89 -9.57 10.98
C HIS A 221 9.02 -8.61 11.38
N ARG A 222 9.00 -7.36 10.91
CA ARG A 222 10.01 -6.35 11.30
C ARG A 222 10.00 -5.99 12.77
N LEU A 223 8.85 -6.06 13.42
CA LEU A 223 8.70 -5.86 14.86
C LEU A 223 9.26 -7.06 15.63
N VAL A 224 8.98 -8.28 15.15
CA VAL A 224 9.51 -9.52 15.73
C VAL A 224 11.03 -9.63 15.57
N ASP A 225 11.57 -9.29 14.39
CA ASP A 225 13.02 -9.26 14.10
C ASP A 225 13.77 -8.26 15.00
N ARG A 226 13.06 -7.28 15.59
CA ARG A 226 13.60 -6.33 16.57
C ARG A 226 13.56 -6.83 18.01
N GLY A 227 13.13 -8.06 18.25
CA GLY A 227 13.08 -8.68 19.56
C GLY A 227 11.74 -8.53 20.29
N LEU A 228 10.68 -8.04 19.64
CA LEU A 228 9.34 -8.11 20.22
C LEU A 228 8.79 -9.54 20.10
N SER A 229 8.09 -10.00 21.13
CA SER A 229 7.30 -11.23 21.01
C SER A 229 6.14 -11.00 20.03
N PRO A 230 5.63 -12.05 19.35
CA PRO A 230 4.48 -11.95 18.47
C PRO A 230 3.29 -11.22 19.10
N ARG A 231 2.96 -11.55 20.36
CA ARG A 231 1.91 -10.86 21.14
C ARG A 231 2.14 -9.37 21.25
N ARG A 232 3.37 -8.95 21.60
CA ARG A 232 3.72 -7.53 21.76
C ARG A 232 3.67 -6.80 20.42
N ALA A 233 4.11 -7.44 19.34
CA ALA A 233 4.01 -6.88 18.00
C ALA A 233 2.54 -6.62 17.61
N VAL A 234 1.65 -7.59 17.84
CA VAL A 234 0.21 -7.44 17.58
C VAL A 234 -0.42 -6.33 18.42
N LEU A 235 -0.14 -6.28 19.72
CA LEU A 235 -0.65 -5.21 20.59
C LEU A 235 -0.16 -3.82 20.19
N LEU A 236 1.10 -3.69 19.75
CA LEU A 236 1.62 -2.43 19.22
C LEU A 236 0.88 -2.02 17.95
N LEU A 237 0.59 -2.98 17.07
CA LEU A 237 -0.19 -2.75 15.85
C LEU A 237 -1.66 -2.40 16.15
N TYR A 238 -2.24 -2.94 17.23
CA TYR A 238 -3.55 -2.51 17.71
C TYR A 238 -3.52 -1.06 18.20
N CYS A 239 -2.51 -0.67 18.98
CA CYS A 239 -2.37 0.73 19.41
C CYS A 239 -2.23 1.67 18.21
N ALA A 240 -1.39 1.31 17.24
CA ALA A 240 -1.23 2.09 16.01
C ALA A 240 -2.52 2.15 15.17
N GLY A 241 -3.23 1.03 15.04
CA GLY A 241 -4.54 0.98 14.39
C GLY A 241 -5.60 1.81 15.12
N GLY A 242 -5.58 1.81 16.46
CA GLY A 242 -6.46 2.63 17.31
C GLY A 242 -6.22 4.13 17.14
N ILE A 243 -4.96 4.54 16.99
CA ILE A 243 -4.60 5.93 16.63
C ILE A 243 -5.20 6.25 15.24
N GLY A 244 -5.02 5.38 14.25
CA GLY A 244 -5.61 5.55 12.92
C GLY A 244 -7.13 5.67 12.96
N ALA A 245 -7.81 4.79 13.70
CA ALA A 245 -9.26 4.83 13.91
C ALA A 245 -9.72 6.13 14.60
N THR A 246 -8.94 6.67 15.54
CA THR A 246 -9.27 7.93 16.20
C THR A 246 -9.17 9.10 15.22
N PHE A 247 -8.09 9.18 14.44
CA PHE A 247 -7.97 10.19 13.37
C PHE A 247 -9.11 10.09 12.37
N SER A 248 -9.49 8.86 12.00
CA SER A 248 -10.58 8.54 11.10
C SER A 248 -11.93 9.06 11.61
N ILE A 249 -12.28 8.77 12.88
CA ILE A 249 -13.52 9.24 13.52
C ILE A 249 -13.52 10.78 13.65
N VAL A 250 -12.42 11.36 14.13
CA VAL A 250 -12.29 12.81 14.31
C VAL A 250 -12.44 13.52 12.98
N GLN A 251 -11.84 13.01 11.90
CA GLN A 251 -12.01 13.57 10.56
C GLN A 251 -13.47 13.50 10.10
N GLY A 252 -14.16 12.37 10.33
CA GLY A 252 -15.57 12.21 9.97
C GLY A 252 -16.52 13.15 10.71
N ALA A 253 -16.17 13.57 11.93
CA ALA A 253 -16.98 14.48 12.75
C ALA A 253 -16.55 15.96 12.65
N ALA A 254 -15.32 16.23 12.23
CA ALA A 254 -14.77 17.59 12.21
C ALA A 254 -15.17 18.38 10.94
N PRO A 255 -15.17 19.72 11.01
CA PRO A 255 -15.41 20.56 9.84
C PRO A 255 -14.39 20.32 8.72
N ALA A 256 -14.85 20.46 7.47
CA ALA A 256 -14.05 20.27 6.26
C ALA A 256 -12.69 21.00 6.26
N SER A 257 -12.65 22.20 6.85
CA SER A 257 -11.44 23.03 6.93
C SER A 257 -10.30 22.38 7.73
N THR A 258 -10.60 21.42 8.60
CA THR A 258 -9.62 20.73 9.45
C THR A 258 -9.06 19.46 8.83
N HIS A 259 -9.69 18.94 7.77
CA HIS A 259 -9.37 17.63 7.19
C HIS A 259 -7.95 17.55 6.64
N GLY A 260 -7.46 18.63 6.02
CA GLY A 260 -6.09 18.71 5.51
C GLY A 260 -5.06 18.62 6.64
N LEU A 261 -5.26 19.35 7.73
CA LEU A 261 -4.38 19.33 8.90
C LEU A 261 -4.33 17.93 9.53
N LEU A 262 -5.49 17.30 9.76
CA LEU A 262 -5.57 15.93 10.30
C LEU A 262 -4.85 14.93 9.41
N THR A 263 -5.00 15.06 8.08
CA THR A 263 -4.31 14.19 7.11
C THR A 263 -2.79 14.37 7.18
N VAL A 264 -2.30 15.61 7.23
CA VAL A 264 -0.85 15.89 7.35
C VAL A 264 -0.29 15.35 8.66
N LEU A 265 -0.98 15.55 9.78
CA LEU A 265 -0.57 15.02 11.08
C LEU A 265 -0.51 13.50 11.08
N PHE A 266 -1.54 12.85 10.52
CA PHE A 266 -1.59 11.41 10.38
C PHE A 266 -0.43 10.88 9.50
N CYS A 267 -0.19 11.50 8.35
CA CYS A 267 0.94 11.17 7.49
C CYS A 267 2.30 11.36 8.20
N GLY A 268 2.45 12.40 9.03
CA GLY A 268 3.64 12.62 9.84
C GLY A 268 3.88 11.50 10.87
N LEU A 269 2.82 11.03 11.54
CA LEU A 269 2.88 9.90 12.47
C LEU A 269 3.24 8.59 11.75
N VAL A 270 2.60 8.32 10.61
CA VAL A 270 2.91 7.16 9.77
C VAL A 270 4.36 7.20 9.32
N TRP A 271 4.83 8.35 8.85
CA TRP A 271 6.22 8.54 8.43
C TRP A 271 7.20 8.29 9.59
N ALA A 272 6.93 8.83 10.78
CA ALA A 272 7.74 8.56 11.97
C ALA A 272 7.77 7.06 12.33
N GLY A 273 6.62 6.37 12.24
CA GLY A 273 6.52 4.92 12.43
C GLY A 273 7.36 4.14 11.41
N ILE A 274 7.30 4.49 10.12
CA ILE A 274 8.10 3.87 9.06
C ILE A 274 9.59 4.08 9.31
N ARG A 275 10.00 5.28 9.76
CA ARG A 275 11.40 5.58 10.12
C ARG A 275 11.87 4.73 11.30
N TYR A 276 11.03 4.55 12.31
CA TYR A 276 11.31 3.66 13.44
C TYR A 276 11.51 2.20 13.00
N LEU A 277 10.73 1.74 12.01
CA LEU A 277 10.88 0.41 11.42
C LEU A 277 12.15 0.21 10.58
N GLY A 278 12.95 1.26 10.35
CA GLY A 278 14.35 1.17 9.90
C GLY A 278 14.57 0.31 8.64
N TYR A 279 13.68 0.41 7.66
CA TYR A 279 13.82 -0.28 6.37
C TYR A 279 15.06 0.21 5.60
N ARG A 280 15.96 -0.73 5.28
CA ARG A 280 17.25 -0.43 4.62
C ARG A 280 17.07 0.11 3.19
N GLU A 281 16.05 -0.37 2.49
CA GLU A 281 15.72 0.01 1.11
C GLU A 281 15.46 1.52 1.01
N PHE A 282 14.65 2.04 1.94
CA PHE A 282 14.34 3.47 1.97
C PHE A 282 15.53 4.30 2.46
N ALA A 283 16.36 3.77 3.35
CA ALA A 283 17.60 4.45 3.76
C ALA A 283 18.58 4.59 2.58
N LEU A 284 18.75 3.54 1.78
CA LEU A 284 19.58 3.56 0.56
C LEU A 284 19.01 4.51 -0.50
N ALA A 285 17.70 4.43 -0.78
CA ALA A 285 17.04 5.32 -1.73
C ALA A 285 17.17 6.80 -1.30
N ALA A 286 16.98 7.10 -0.01
CA ALA A 286 17.16 8.45 0.52
C ALA A 286 18.61 8.94 0.39
N ASN A 287 19.60 8.08 0.63
CA ASN A 287 21.01 8.43 0.46
C ASN A 287 21.37 8.73 -1.00
N LEU A 288 20.85 7.94 -1.95
CA LEU A 288 21.06 8.17 -3.39
C LEU A 288 20.44 9.49 -3.86
N LEU A 289 19.26 9.84 -3.37
CA LEU A 289 18.62 11.12 -3.65
C LEU A 289 19.40 12.29 -3.02
N ARG A 290 19.89 12.12 -1.79
CA ARG A 290 20.59 13.16 -1.04
C ARG A 290 21.97 13.48 -1.60
N GLN A 291 22.68 12.48 -2.13
CA GLN A 291 24.08 12.64 -2.55
C GLN A 291 24.25 13.14 -3.99
N ASN A 292 23.19 13.49 -4.73
CA ASN A 292 23.26 13.78 -6.18
C ASN A 292 23.97 12.67 -6.99
N THR A 293 24.16 11.47 -6.42
CA THR A 293 24.87 10.36 -7.05
C THR A 293 24.14 9.92 -8.32
N LEU A 294 22.82 10.09 -8.36
CA LEU A 294 22.01 9.85 -9.53
C LEU A 294 22.39 10.81 -10.68
N ARG A 295 22.62 12.10 -10.39
CA ARG A 295 23.16 13.06 -11.37
C ARG A 295 24.58 12.69 -11.79
N SER A 296 25.44 12.33 -10.84
CA SER A 296 26.80 11.88 -11.14
C SER A 296 26.81 10.63 -12.03
N MET A 297 25.99 9.62 -11.75
CA MET A 297 25.85 8.41 -12.57
C MET A 297 25.28 8.69 -13.96
N LEU A 298 24.30 9.59 -14.07
CA LEU A 298 23.76 10.01 -15.37
C LEU A 298 24.82 10.76 -16.19
N GLN A 299 25.57 11.67 -15.55
CA GLN A 299 26.64 12.41 -16.20
C GLN A 299 27.78 11.48 -16.64
N SER A 300 28.17 10.50 -15.81
CA SER A 300 29.16 9.48 -16.16
C SER A 300 28.70 8.59 -17.33
N ASN A 301 27.43 8.20 -17.38
CA ASN A 301 26.91 7.41 -18.50
C ASN A 301 26.84 8.24 -19.78
N TYR A 302 26.39 9.49 -19.70
CA TYR A 302 26.35 10.40 -20.83
C TYR A 302 27.75 10.67 -21.38
N SER A 303 28.73 10.94 -20.50
CA SER A 303 30.11 11.14 -20.92
C SER A 303 30.68 9.88 -21.57
N LEU A 304 30.46 8.68 -21.00
CA LEU A 304 30.88 7.41 -21.62
C LEU A 304 30.30 7.21 -23.03
N GLN A 305 29.03 7.55 -23.25
CA GLN A 305 28.41 7.45 -24.58
C GLN A 305 29.01 8.47 -25.57
N ALA A 306 29.15 9.73 -25.16
CA ALA A 306 29.76 10.78 -25.97
C ALA A 306 31.23 10.44 -26.32
N TYR A 307 31.96 9.84 -25.38
CA TYR A 307 33.31 9.36 -25.62
C TYR A 307 33.34 8.16 -26.57
N GLY A 308 32.39 7.22 -26.44
CA GLY A 308 32.26 6.10 -27.38
C GLY A 308 31.99 6.56 -28.82
N GLU A 309 31.18 7.61 -29.01
CA GLU A 309 30.96 8.22 -30.33
C GLU A 309 32.21 8.93 -30.85
N SER A 310 32.90 9.68 -29.99
CA SER A 310 34.16 10.36 -30.34
C SER A 310 35.26 9.38 -30.73
N LEU A 311 35.35 8.23 -30.04
CA LEU A 311 36.26 7.14 -30.35
C LEU A 311 35.96 6.48 -31.71
N LYS A 312 34.68 6.34 -32.08
CA LYS A 312 34.29 5.83 -33.40
C LYS A 312 34.57 6.82 -34.52
N ALA A 313 34.55 8.13 -34.23
CA ALA A 313 34.81 9.19 -35.19
C ALA A 313 36.32 9.48 -35.39
N ALA A 314 37.18 9.04 -34.47
CA ALA A 314 38.63 9.23 -34.58
C ALA A 314 39.20 8.55 -35.83
N GLN A 315 39.93 9.32 -36.63
CA GLN A 315 40.50 8.84 -37.91
C GLN A 315 41.94 8.35 -37.77
N THR A 316 42.61 8.65 -36.65
CA THR A 316 44.02 8.30 -36.41
C THR A 316 44.22 7.64 -35.04
N ILE A 317 45.27 6.81 -34.94
CA ILE A 317 45.60 6.09 -33.71
C ILE A 317 46.00 7.07 -32.59
N GLU A 318 46.75 8.14 -32.92
CA GLU A 318 47.08 9.23 -31.99
C GLU A 318 45.85 9.94 -31.43
N GLU A 319 44.80 10.14 -32.23
CA GLU A 319 43.57 10.79 -31.79
C GLU A 319 42.75 9.91 -30.85
N CYS A 320 42.68 8.61 -31.16
CA CYS A 320 42.15 7.58 -30.27
C CYS A 320 42.88 7.56 -28.92
N TRP A 321 44.21 7.57 -28.94
CA TRP A 321 45.02 7.60 -27.72
C TRP A 321 44.77 8.87 -26.89
N ARG A 322 44.65 10.03 -27.55
CA ARG A 322 44.37 11.31 -26.86
C ARG A 322 43.00 11.29 -26.17
N LEU A 323 41.98 10.74 -26.81
CA LEU A 323 40.64 10.58 -26.23
C LEU A 323 40.66 9.62 -25.03
N VAL A 324 41.25 8.44 -25.18
CA VAL A 324 41.37 7.44 -24.10
C VAL A 324 42.09 8.01 -22.88
N ARG A 325 43.18 8.77 -23.09
CA ARG A 325 43.90 9.48 -22.03
C ARG A 325 43.04 10.53 -21.32
N ALA A 326 42.25 11.31 -22.08
CA ALA A 326 41.38 12.34 -21.51
C ALA A 326 40.28 11.73 -20.63
N VAL A 327 39.64 10.67 -21.11
CA VAL A 327 38.64 9.89 -20.34
C VAL A 327 39.26 9.32 -19.08
N ALA A 328 40.44 8.70 -19.19
CA ALA A 328 41.10 8.08 -18.06
C ALA A 328 41.41 9.10 -16.94
N ARG A 329 41.78 10.34 -17.29
CA ARG A 329 41.97 11.43 -16.32
C ARG A 329 40.67 11.91 -15.70
N GLU A 330 39.62 12.10 -16.50
CA GLU A 330 38.33 12.58 -16.01
C GLU A 330 37.67 11.60 -15.04
N PHE A 331 37.80 10.29 -15.29
CA PHE A 331 37.28 9.24 -14.41
C PHE A 331 38.22 8.87 -13.25
N GLY A 332 39.39 9.51 -13.15
CA GLY A 332 40.31 9.34 -12.04
C GLY A 332 41.12 8.03 -12.05
N PHE A 333 41.34 7.43 -13.23
CA PHE A 333 42.19 6.25 -13.35
C PHE A 333 43.66 6.60 -13.13
N THR A 334 44.39 5.70 -12.47
CA THR A 334 45.83 5.86 -12.15
C THR A 334 46.74 5.41 -13.29
N TYR A 335 46.28 4.47 -14.12
CA TYR A 335 47.02 3.91 -15.24
C TYR A 335 46.09 3.69 -16.43
N VAL A 336 46.58 3.95 -17.64
CA VAL A 336 45.87 3.61 -18.88
C VAL A 336 46.85 3.06 -19.92
N GLY A 337 46.42 2.02 -20.64
CA GLY A 337 47.18 1.41 -21.73
C GLY A 337 46.29 1.12 -22.92
N LEU A 338 46.77 1.40 -24.12
CA LEU A 338 46.12 1.12 -25.39
C LEU A 338 47.06 0.29 -26.27
N ARG A 339 46.59 -0.87 -26.73
CA ARG A 339 47.26 -1.67 -27.75
C ARG A 339 46.37 -1.78 -28.97
N LEU A 340 46.79 -1.21 -30.10
CA LEU A 340 46.02 -1.20 -31.33
C LEU A 340 46.96 -1.27 -32.54
N ALA A 341 46.65 -2.15 -33.50
CA ALA A 341 47.39 -2.29 -34.77
C ALA A 341 48.93 -2.39 -34.62
N GLY A 342 49.42 -3.08 -33.58
CA GLY A 342 50.85 -3.24 -33.30
C GLY A 342 51.51 -2.07 -32.54
N HIS A 343 50.79 -0.96 -32.35
CA HIS A 343 51.22 0.16 -31.52
C HIS A 343 50.81 -0.04 -30.06
N LYS A 344 51.71 0.33 -29.14
CA LYS A 344 51.53 0.21 -27.70
C LYS A 344 51.74 1.58 -27.07
N TYR A 345 50.68 2.11 -26.46
CA TYR A 345 50.70 3.36 -25.71
C TYR A 345 50.37 3.06 -24.24
N GLU A 346 51.18 3.57 -23.31
CA GLU A 346 50.97 3.40 -21.87
C GLU A 346 51.30 4.72 -21.17
N GLU A 347 50.47 5.12 -20.20
CA GLU A 347 50.73 6.32 -19.40
C GLU A 347 50.21 6.15 -17.97
N GLN A 348 51.02 6.64 -17.03
CA GLN A 348 50.68 6.74 -15.62
C GLN A 348 50.16 8.16 -15.34
N LEU A 349 48.91 8.27 -14.90
CA LEU A 349 48.15 9.53 -14.88
C LEU A 349 48.15 10.22 -13.51
N SER A 350 48.55 9.53 -12.45
CA SER A 350 48.66 10.03 -11.07
C SER A 350 49.92 9.49 -10.39
N SER A 351 50.62 10.33 -9.61
CA SER A 351 51.85 9.98 -8.86
C SER A 351 51.58 9.53 -7.41
N THR A 352 50.32 9.49 -6.97
CA THR A 352 49.95 9.06 -5.61
C THR A 352 49.23 7.72 -5.68
N ALA A 353 49.98 6.61 -5.67
CA ALA A 353 49.42 5.27 -5.59
C ALA A 353 49.84 4.60 -4.28
N ASN A 354 48.86 4.25 -3.43
CA ASN A 354 49.05 3.33 -2.31
C ASN A 354 48.16 2.08 -2.42
N ALA A 355 47.55 1.84 -3.59
CA ALA A 355 46.90 0.57 -3.93
C ALA A 355 46.60 0.54 -5.43
N ASP A 356 47.34 -0.27 -6.18
CA ASP A 356 47.08 -0.52 -7.60
C ASP A 356 46.09 -1.67 -7.75
N TRP A 357 44.95 -1.41 -8.41
CA TRP A 357 44.04 -2.45 -8.88
C TRP A 357 44.03 -2.43 -10.41
N VAL A 358 44.28 -3.58 -11.03
CA VAL A 358 44.31 -3.75 -12.49
C VAL A 358 43.08 -4.55 -12.91
N LEU A 359 42.20 -3.93 -13.69
CA LEU A 359 41.08 -4.61 -14.35
C LEU A 359 41.48 -4.90 -15.80
N GLN A 360 41.71 -6.18 -16.13
CA GLN A 360 41.84 -6.64 -17.51
C GLN A 360 40.47 -7.13 -17.97
N ILE A 361 39.95 -6.56 -19.06
CA ILE A 361 38.72 -6.98 -19.75
C ILE A 361 39.11 -7.83 -20.96
#